data_AF-A0A5B6U0V9-F1
#
_entry.id   AF-A0A5B6U0V9-F1
#
_cell.length_a   1.000
_cell.length_b   1.000
_cell.length_c   1.000
_cell.angle_alpha   90.00
_cell.angle_beta   90.00
_cell.angle_gamma   90.00
#
_symmetry.space_group_name_H-M   'P 1'
#
loop_
_entity.id
_entity.type
_entity.pdbx_description
1 polymer ?
#
loop_
_entity_poly.entity_id
_entity_poly.type
_entity_poly.pdbx_seq_one_letter_code
_entity_poly.pdbx_strand_id
1 'polypeptide(L)'
;MRANYKMQRLFVPDDLGPDIEFEPGQQQSHYLLHVLRLAEGAEILVFNGRDGEWSAAISAKSKRSVRLKVLAPQRPQPPLPDLIYCFAPLKQGRLDYLVQKAVEMGAGILQPVITQHTQVAKPSIDRLRANVVEAAEQCGILAVPEVREAEKFERLLTGWDKERRLIFCDEDASTNNPLPALQAVKEKKLALLVGPEGGFSDEERKMLRALPFVTAIPLGPRILRADTAAVAALAAMQATIGDW
;
A
#
# COMPACT_ATOMS: atom_id res chain seq x y z
N MET A 1 17.56 -9.61 -2.08
CA MET A 1 18.46 -9.21 -0.98
C MET A 1 17.66 -8.36 0.00
N ARG A 2 17.68 -8.66 1.31
CA ARG A 2 16.86 -7.94 2.32
C ARG A 2 17.43 -6.54 2.58
N ALA A 3 16.58 -5.59 2.99
CA ALA A 3 17.00 -4.24 3.33
C ALA A 3 18.02 -4.22 4.49
N ASN A 4 18.96 -3.26 4.49
CA ASN A 4 19.83 -3.03 5.64
C ASN A 4 19.05 -2.25 6.72
N TYR A 5 18.50 -2.97 7.70
CA TYR A 5 17.67 -2.40 8.77
C TYR A 5 18.41 -1.49 9.77
N LYS A 6 19.74 -1.37 9.68
CA LYS A 6 20.52 -0.49 10.57
C LYS A 6 20.67 0.93 10.04
N MET A 7 20.51 1.14 8.73
CA MET A 7 20.63 2.45 8.11
C MET A 7 19.26 3.11 7.97
N GLN A 8 19.21 4.43 8.19
CA GLN A 8 18.01 5.20 7.92
C GLN A 8 17.68 5.13 6.43
N ARG A 9 16.39 5.03 6.12
CA ARG A 9 15.86 5.04 4.76
C ARG A 9 15.06 6.30 4.54
N LEU A 10 15.17 6.88 3.36
CA LEU A 10 14.46 8.08 2.97
C LEU A 10 13.96 7.94 1.53
N PHE A 11 12.67 8.12 1.34
CA PHE A 11 12.09 8.28 0.01
C PHE A 11 12.40 9.69 -0.49
N VAL A 12 12.84 9.84 -1.74
CA VAL A 12 13.11 11.14 -2.36
C VAL A 12 12.45 11.20 -3.73
N PRO A 13 11.93 12.36 -4.16
CA PRO A 13 11.34 12.49 -5.51
C PRO A 13 12.42 12.56 -6.60
N ASP A 14 13.64 12.95 -6.24
CA ASP A 14 14.77 13.17 -7.14
C ASP A 14 15.21 11.90 -7.88
N ASP A 15 15.82 12.08 -9.05
CA ASP A 15 16.45 10.98 -9.81
C ASP A 15 17.68 10.47 -9.06
N LEU A 16 17.91 9.15 -9.10
CA LEU A 16 19.04 8.52 -8.43
C LEU A 16 20.00 7.90 -9.43
N GLY A 17 21.29 8.10 -9.20
CA GLY A 17 22.36 7.67 -10.09
C GLY A 17 23.72 8.06 -9.55
N PRO A 18 24.81 7.54 -10.16
CA PRO A 18 26.16 7.81 -9.69
C PRO A 18 26.45 9.31 -9.75
N ASP A 19 27.07 9.83 -8.68
CA ASP A 19 27.48 11.23 -8.53
C ASP A 19 26.37 12.29 -8.60
N ILE A 20 25.09 11.89 -8.53
CA ILE A 20 23.99 12.85 -8.39
C ILE A 20 24.05 13.49 -7.00
N GLU A 21 23.89 14.81 -6.96
CA GLU A 21 23.69 15.58 -5.73
C GLU A 21 22.37 16.32 -5.77
N PHE A 22 21.66 16.32 -4.64
CA PHE A 22 20.40 17.04 -4.51
C PHE A 22 20.18 17.53 -3.07
N GLU A 23 19.28 18.51 -2.93
CA GLU A 23 18.80 18.99 -1.64
C GLU A 23 17.40 18.41 -1.41
N PRO A 24 17.21 17.48 -0.45
CA PRO A 24 15.90 16.93 -0.17
C PRO A 24 14.98 18.01 0.39
N GLY A 25 13.67 17.81 0.24
CA GLY A 25 12.65 18.78 0.63
C GLY A 25 12.76 19.22 2.10
N GLN A 26 12.20 20.38 2.43
CA GLN A 26 12.38 21.01 3.74
C GLN A 26 12.03 20.08 4.92
N GLN A 27 10.97 19.30 4.82
CA GLN A 27 10.56 18.34 5.86
C GLN A 27 11.57 17.22 6.05
N GLN A 28 12.15 16.71 4.96
CA GLN A 28 13.17 15.66 4.97
C GLN A 28 14.49 16.20 5.51
N SER A 29 14.91 17.39 5.06
CA SER A 29 16.05 18.10 5.61
C SER A 29 15.93 18.31 7.13
N HIS A 30 14.75 18.75 7.60
CA HIS A 30 14.48 18.88 9.03
C HIS A 30 14.56 17.54 9.77
N TYR A 31 14.00 16.47 9.20
CA TYR A 31 14.06 15.14 9.78
C TYR A 31 15.52 14.65 9.94
N LEU A 32 16.34 14.76 8.90
CA LEU A 32 17.75 14.35 8.93
C LEU A 32 18.57 15.17 9.94
N LEU A 33 18.34 16.49 10.04
CA LEU A 33 19.12 17.39 10.89
C LEU A 33 18.69 17.44 12.35
N HIS A 34 17.39 17.44 12.61
CA HIS A 34 16.86 17.76 13.95
C HIS A 34 16.31 16.54 14.66
N VAL A 35 15.72 15.60 13.92
CA VAL A 35 15.19 14.36 14.49
C VAL A 35 16.32 13.34 14.60
N LEU A 36 17.01 13.05 13.50
CA LEU A 36 18.10 12.06 13.47
C LEU A 36 19.46 12.64 13.84
N ARG A 37 19.63 13.96 13.73
CA ARG A 37 20.86 14.69 14.11
C ARG A 37 22.11 14.21 13.39
N LEU A 38 21.97 13.89 12.11
CA LEU A 38 23.07 13.37 11.30
C LEU A 38 24.18 14.40 11.05
N ALA A 39 25.42 13.91 10.99
CA ALA A 39 26.61 14.71 10.68
C ALA A 39 26.91 14.70 9.17
N GLU A 40 27.76 15.62 8.72
CA GLU A 40 28.35 15.50 7.37
C GLU A 40 29.14 14.18 7.28
N GLY A 41 29.09 13.54 6.12
CA GLY A 41 29.62 12.19 5.90
C GLY A 41 28.74 11.06 6.43
N ALA A 42 27.66 11.33 7.17
CA ALA A 42 26.74 10.27 7.59
C ALA A 42 26.02 9.68 6.37
N GLU A 43 25.99 8.34 6.30
CA GLU A 43 25.35 7.59 5.24
C GLU A 43 23.91 7.21 5.59
N ILE A 44 23.04 7.30 4.58
CA ILE A 44 21.65 6.84 4.60
C ILE A 44 21.36 6.06 3.32
N LEU A 45 20.22 5.37 3.31
CA LEU A 45 19.66 4.78 2.11
C LEU A 45 18.59 5.71 1.51
N VAL A 46 18.65 5.91 0.20
CA VAL A 46 17.66 6.66 -0.56
C VAL A 46 17.03 5.80 -1.64
N PHE A 47 15.75 6.01 -1.91
CA PHE A 47 15.00 5.36 -2.97
C PHE A 47 13.88 6.28 -3.46
N ASN A 48 13.38 6.08 -4.67
CA ASN A 48 12.40 6.98 -5.30
C ASN A 48 11.27 6.27 -6.04
N GLY A 49 11.14 4.95 -5.85
CA GLY A 49 10.09 4.15 -6.50
C GLY A 49 10.42 3.66 -7.91
N ARG A 50 11.52 4.10 -8.52
CA ARG A 50 11.83 3.84 -9.94
C ARG A 50 13.29 3.47 -10.24
N ASP A 51 14.25 3.97 -9.46
CA ASP A 51 15.69 3.80 -9.71
C ASP A 51 16.36 2.78 -8.78
N GLY A 52 15.56 2.10 -7.96
CA GLY A 52 16.03 1.19 -6.93
C GLY A 52 16.47 1.92 -5.67
N GLU A 53 17.39 1.31 -4.95
CA GLU A 53 17.93 1.82 -3.70
C GLU A 53 19.40 2.12 -3.82
N TRP A 54 19.81 3.24 -3.25
CA TRP A 54 21.18 3.73 -3.27
C TRP A 54 21.62 4.12 -1.87
N SER A 55 22.91 3.99 -1.59
CA SER A 55 23.51 4.70 -0.46
C SER A 55 23.76 6.16 -0.86
N ALA A 56 23.57 7.07 0.09
CA ALA A 56 23.88 8.48 -0.07
C ALA A 56 24.50 9.02 1.20
N ALA A 57 25.42 9.98 1.08
CA ALA A 57 26.02 10.66 2.22
C ALA A 57 25.60 12.13 2.28
N ILE A 58 25.50 12.67 3.50
CA ILE A 58 25.35 14.11 3.69
C ILE A 58 26.66 14.79 3.27
N SER A 59 26.68 15.43 2.11
CA SER A 59 27.87 16.09 1.55
C SER A 59 28.09 17.50 2.10
N ALA A 60 27.02 18.17 2.51
CA ALA A 60 27.05 19.47 3.17
C ALA A 60 25.80 19.67 4.01
N LYS A 61 25.88 20.49 5.06
CA LYS A 61 24.70 20.93 5.81
C LYS A 61 24.71 22.40 6.19
N SER A 62 23.52 22.99 6.22
CA SER A 62 23.24 24.31 6.77
C SER A 62 22.34 24.18 8.02
N LYS A 63 21.91 25.31 8.60
CA LYS A 63 20.95 25.29 9.71
C LYS A 63 19.57 24.76 9.31
N ARG A 64 19.22 24.72 8.01
CA ARG A 64 17.87 24.42 7.53
C ARG A 64 17.81 23.38 6.41
N SER A 65 18.94 23.08 5.77
CA SER A 65 19.02 22.16 4.64
C SER A 65 20.22 21.25 4.74
N VAL A 66 20.14 20.10 4.09
CA VAL A 66 21.27 19.21 3.83
C VAL A 66 21.41 19.02 2.34
N ARG A 67 22.62 18.69 1.89
CA ARG A 67 22.83 18.16 0.55
C ARG A 67 23.19 16.68 0.67
N LEU A 68 22.57 15.86 -0.17
CA LEU A 68 22.88 14.44 -0.28
C LEU A 68 23.67 14.21 -1.56
N LYS A 69 24.74 13.43 -1.47
CA LYS A 69 25.47 12.89 -2.61
C LYS A 69 25.18 11.39 -2.72
N VAL A 70 24.65 10.97 -3.86
CA VAL A 70 24.41 9.56 -4.17
C VAL A 70 25.76 8.86 -4.40
N LEU A 71 25.93 7.70 -3.77
CA LEU A 71 27.18 6.94 -3.77
C LEU A 71 27.08 5.70 -4.65
N ALA A 72 26.43 4.64 -4.18
CA ALA A 72 26.44 3.34 -4.83
C ALA A 72 25.07 2.66 -4.79
N PRO A 73 24.70 1.88 -5.83
CA PRO A 73 23.47 1.13 -5.83
C PRO A 73 23.55 0.00 -4.80
N GLN A 74 22.46 -0.20 -4.07
CA GLN A 74 22.33 -1.21 -3.01
C GLN A 74 21.36 -2.31 -3.41
N ARG A 75 20.21 -1.95 -4.01
CA ARG A 75 19.22 -2.91 -4.51
C ARG A 75 18.61 -2.39 -5.82
N PRO A 76 18.40 -3.26 -6.83
CA PRO A 76 17.71 -2.86 -8.05
C PRO A 76 16.24 -2.54 -7.77
N GLN A 77 15.61 -1.77 -8.66
CA GLN A 77 14.17 -1.53 -8.61
C GLN A 77 13.41 -2.84 -8.85
N PRO A 78 12.58 -3.32 -7.91
CA PRO A 78 11.67 -4.43 -8.17
C PRO A 78 10.49 -3.97 -9.04
N PRO A 79 9.80 -4.89 -9.74
CA PRO A 79 8.54 -4.58 -10.39
C PRO A 79 7.50 -4.10 -9.37
N LEU A 80 6.57 -3.25 -9.80
CA LEU A 80 5.41 -2.91 -8.99
C LEU A 80 4.54 -4.15 -8.78
N PRO A 81 4.07 -4.41 -7.54
CA PRO A 81 3.05 -5.44 -7.32
C PRO A 81 1.79 -5.14 -8.15
N ASP A 82 1.09 -6.17 -8.61
CA ASP A 82 -0.10 -5.98 -9.45
C ASP A 82 -1.40 -5.87 -8.63
N LEU A 83 -1.38 -6.27 -7.35
CA LEU A 83 -2.57 -6.32 -6.50
C LEU A 83 -3.20 -4.93 -6.32
N ILE A 84 -4.50 -4.82 -6.65
CA ILE A 84 -5.31 -3.63 -6.33
C ILE A 84 -6.02 -3.86 -5.01
N TYR A 85 -5.71 -3.04 -4.01
CA TYR A 85 -6.43 -3.01 -2.74
C TYR A 85 -7.50 -1.92 -2.76
N CYS A 86 -8.75 -2.34 -2.98
CA CYS A 86 -9.94 -1.55 -2.86
C CYS A 86 -10.45 -1.56 -1.41
N PHE A 87 -10.64 -0.40 -0.80
CA PHE A 87 -11.07 -0.35 0.60
C PHE A 87 -12.03 0.80 0.87
N ALA A 88 -13.01 0.56 1.73
CA ALA A 88 -13.83 1.62 2.28
C ALA A 88 -13.02 2.44 3.30
N PRO A 89 -12.92 3.78 3.17
CA PRO A 89 -12.20 4.60 4.13
C PRO A 89 -12.81 4.51 5.54
N LEU A 90 -11.97 4.15 6.51
CA LEU A 90 -12.33 4.09 7.93
C LEU A 90 -12.04 5.42 8.63
N LYS A 91 -12.49 5.55 9.89
CA LYS A 91 -12.12 6.69 10.74
C LYS A 91 -10.60 6.80 10.94
N GLN A 92 -10.17 8.03 11.25
CA GLN A 92 -8.75 8.37 11.40
C GLN A 92 -8.04 7.45 12.41
N GLY A 93 -6.85 6.99 12.05
CA GLY A 93 -6.04 6.01 12.81
C GLY A 93 -6.15 4.58 12.27
N ARG A 94 -7.37 4.08 12.03
CA ARG A 94 -7.56 2.76 11.37
C ARG A 94 -7.21 2.81 9.89
N LEU A 95 -7.50 3.95 9.26
CA LEU A 95 -7.12 4.20 7.87
C LEU A 95 -5.59 4.18 7.69
N ASP A 96 -4.85 4.82 8.59
CA ASP A 96 -3.39 4.86 8.55
C ASP A 96 -2.81 3.43 8.71
N TYR A 97 -3.37 2.65 9.65
CA TYR A 97 -3.03 1.23 9.82
C TYR A 97 -3.31 0.39 8.55
N LEU A 98 -4.48 0.56 7.94
CA LEU A 98 -4.85 -0.15 6.71
C LEU A 98 -3.88 0.12 5.56
N VAL A 99 -3.50 1.39 5.37
CA VAL A 99 -2.54 1.78 4.35
C VAL A 99 -1.20 1.11 4.60
N GLN A 100 -0.70 1.16 5.83
CA GLN A 100 0.55 0.52 6.21
C GLN A 100 0.53 -0.97 5.88
N LYS A 101 -0.55 -1.67 6.26
CA LYS A 101 -0.68 -3.10 5.99
C LYS A 101 -0.88 -3.43 4.52
N ALA A 102 -1.58 -2.61 3.75
CA ALA A 102 -1.67 -2.80 2.31
C ALA A 102 -0.28 -2.74 1.64
N VAL A 103 0.55 -1.77 2.04
CA VAL A 103 1.93 -1.63 1.55
C VAL A 103 2.77 -2.84 1.96
N GLU A 104 2.78 -3.21 3.24
CA GLU A 104 3.51 -4.38 3.77
C GLU A 104 3.12 -5.68 3.06
N MET A 105 1.84 -5.85 2.71
CA MET A 105 1.30 -7.06 2.12
C MET A 105 1.33 -7.06 0.58
N GLY A 106 2.02 -6.11 -0.05
CA GLY A 106 2.27 -6.13 -1.50
C GLY A 106 1.11 -5.60 -2.35
N ALA A 107 0.28 -4.69 -1.85
CA ALA A 107 -0.61 -3.93 -2.72
C ALA A 107 0.22 -3.01 -3.65
N GLY A 108 -0.07 -2.99 -4.95
CA GLY A 108 0.54 -2.04 -5.89
C GLY A 108 -0.29 -0.78 -6.09
N ILE A 109 -1.60 -0.89 -5.87
CA ILE A 109 -2.55 0.21 -5.97
C ILE A 109 -3.43 0.20 -4.73
N LEU A 110 -3.60 1.37 -4.10
CA LEU A 110 -4.59 1.62 -3.07
C LEU A 110 -5.72 2.45 -3.69
N GLN A 111 -6.92 1.85 -3.74
CA GLN A 111 -8.13 2.44 -4.31
C GLN A 111 -9.15 2.66 -3.18
N PRO A 112 -9.31 3.89 -2.66
CA PRO A 112 -10.41 4.19 -1.75
C PRO A 112 -11.75 4.04 -2.49
N VAL A 113 -12.72 3.36 -1.88
CA VAL A 113 -14.04 3.08 -2.45
C VAL A 113 -15.13 3.56 -1.51
N ILE A 114 -16.03 4.39 -2.02
CA ILE A 114 -17.17 4.89 -1.24
C ILE A 114 -18.35 3.94 -1.44
N THR A 115 -18.62 3.14 -0.41
CA THR A 115 -19.77 2.23 -0.30
C THR A 115 -20.92 2.88 0.49
N GLN A 116 -22.08 2.23 0.51
CA GLN A 116 -23.29 2.72 1.18
C GLN A 116 -23.07 3.04 2.67
N HIS A 117 -22.33 2.19 3.40
CA HIS A 117 -22.08 2.36 4.84
C HIS A 117 -20.75 3.07 5.15
N THR A 118 -20.10 3.69 4.16
CA THR A 118 -18.85 4.42 4.35
C THR A 118 -19.10 5.72 5.14
N GLN A 119 -18.47 5.85 6.30
CA GLN A 119 -18.60 7.06 7.14
C GLN A 119 -17.70 8.22 6.68
N VAL A 120 -16.54 7.91 6.08
CA VAL A 120 -15.56 8.91 5.62
C VAL A 120 -15.56 8.95 4.10
N ALA A 121 -16.46 9.74 3.51
CA ALA A 121 -16.63 9.78 2.06
C ALA A 121 -15.51 10.51 1.30
N LYS A 122 -14.65 11.26 2.00
CA LYS A 122 -13.58 12.09 1.42
C LYS A 122 -12.28 11.96 2.21
N PRO A 123 -11.53 10.85 2.07
CA PRO A 123 -10.21 10.74 2.67
C PRO A 123 -9.24 11.77 2.06
N SER A 124 -8.27 12.24 2.84
CA SER A 124 -7.18 13.07 2.31
C SER A 124 -6.19 12.17 1.55
N ILE A 125 -6.18 12.28 0.22
CA ILE A 125 -5.30 11.46 -0.62
C ILE A 125 -3.83 11.77 -0.37
N ASP A 126 -3.47 13.03 -0.13
CA ASP A 126 -2.08 13.40 0.18
C ASP A 126 -1.60 12.79 1.50
N ARG A 127 -2.49 12.69 2.49
CA ARG A 127 -2.18 11.96 3.73
C ARG A 127 -1.99 10.47 3.48
N LEU A 128 -2.82 9.85 2.65
CA LEU A 128 -2.66 8.44 2.28
C LEU A 128 -1.33 8.21 1.55
N ARG A 129 -0.94 9.08 0.62
CA ARG A 129 0.36 9.03 -0.06
C ARG A 129 1.52 9.15 0.93
N ALA A 130 1.43 10.07 1.88
CA ALA A 130 2.44 10.21 2.94
C ALA A 130 2.57 8.93 3.79
N ASN A 131 1.44 8.33 4.20
CA ASN A 131 1.45 7.06 4.94
C ASN A 131 2.04 5.90 4.12
N VAL A 132 1.77 5.86 2.81
CA VAL A 132 2.35 4.85 1.91
C VAL A 132 3.87 4.98 1.86
N VAL A 133 4.37 6.20 1.71
CA VAL A 133 5.81 6.50 1.70
C VAL A 133 6.45 6.11 3.03
N GLU A 134 5.86 6.52 4.16
CA GLU A 134 6.35 6.17 5.49
C GLU A 134 6.39 4.65 5.70
N ALA A 135 5.34 3.93 5.30
CA ALA A 135 5.32 2.46 5.37
C ALA A 135 6.42 1.84 4.49
N ALA A 136 6.65 2.37 3.29
CA ALA A 136 7.71 1.88 2.40
C ALA A 136 9.12 2.12 2.98
N GLU A 137 9.35 3.28 3.59
CA GLU A 137 10.58 3.60 4.31
C GLU A 137 10.83 2.60 5.45
N GLN A 138 9.84 2.35 6.31
CA GLN A 138 9.97 1.47 7.47
C GLN A 138 10.15 -0.01 7.09
N CYS A 139 9.42 -0.47 6.08
CA CYS A 139 9.35 -1.89 5.74
C CYS A 139 10.38 -2.32 4.68
N GLY A 140 11.13 -1.39 4.10
CA GLY A 140 12.14 -1.70 3.11
C GLY A 140 11.62 -1.92 1.68
N ILE A 141 10.40 -1.44 1.41
CA ILE A 141 9.71 -1.58 0.13
C ILE A 141 10.22 -0.50 -0.83
N LEU A 142 10.56 -0.91 -2.05
CA LEU A 142 11.08 -0.02 -3.10
C LEU A 142 10.05 0.28 -4.17
N ALA A 143 9.16 -0.67 -4.46
CA ALA A 143 8.03 -0.46 -5.34
C ALA A 143 6.91 0.24 -4.55
N VAL A 144 6.93 1.57 -4.52
CA VAL A 144 5.98 2.38 -3.75
C VAL A 144 4.60 2.34 -4.43
N PRO A 145 3.54 1.92 -3.73
CA PRO A 145 2.21 1.79 -4.32
C PRO A 145 1.58 3.13 -4.75
N GLU A 146 0.79 3.09 -5.81
CA GLU A 146 -0.03 4.23 -6.25
C GLU A 146 -1.23 4.40 -5.31
N VAL A 147 -1.56 5.65 -4.93
CA VAL A 147 -2.82 5.97 -4.26
C VAL A 147 -3.71 6.76 -5.22
N ARG A 148 -4.86 6.16 -5.53
CA ARG A 148 -5.89 6.74 -6.41
C ARG A 148 -6.87 7.62 -5.65
N GLU A 149 -7.57 8.46 -6.41
CA GLU A 149 -8.71 9.23 -5.90
C GLU A 149 -9.84 8.30 -5.47
N ALA A 150 -10.60 8.73 -4.46
CA ALA A 150 -11.75 7.96 -3.98
C ALA A 150 -12.82 7.81 -5.07
N GLU A 151 -13.29 6.59 -5.30
CA GLU A 151 -14.27 6.27 -6.33
C GLU A 151 -15.55 5.70 -5.71
N LYS A 152 -16.72 6.00 -6.29
CA LYS A 152 -17.98 5.40 -5.87
C LYS A 152 -18.02 3.93 -6.26
N PHE A 153 -18.56 3.09 -5.39
CA PHE A 153 -18.67 1.65 -5.59
C PHE A 153 -19.26 1.23 -6.95
N GLU A 154 -20.36 1.84 -7.38
CA GLU A 154 -21.00 1.50 -8.66
C GLU A 154 -20.13 1.88 -9.86
N ARG A 155 -19.42 3.01 -9.75
CA ARG A 155 -18.51 3.47 -10.81
C ARG A 155 -17.30 2.56 -10.93
N LEU A 156 -16.73 2.14 -9.80
CA LEU A 156 -15.65 1.17 -9.74
C LEU A 156 -16.02 -0.12 -10.49
N LEU A 157 -17.21 -0.68 -10.21
CA LEU A 157 -17.66 -1.91 -10.85
C LEU A 157 -17.98 -1.74 -12.34
N THR A 158 -18.50 -0.59 -12.74
CA THR A 158 -18.80 -0.29 -14.15
C THR A 158 -17.52 -0.18 -14.99
N GLY A 159 -16.47 0.43 -14.43
CA GLY A 159 -15.16 0.60 -15.08
C GLY A 159 -14.21 -0.59 -14.91
N TRP A 160 -14.68 -1.72 -14.39
CA TRP A 160 -13.81 -2.80 -13.95
C TRP A 160 -13.13 -3.54 -15.11
N ASP A 161 -11.82 -3.81 -14.97
CA ASP A 161 -11.07 -4.70 -15.86
C ASP A 161 -11.55 -6.15 -15.64
N LYS A 162 -12.28 -6.70 -16.61
CA LYS A 162 -12.86 -8.05 -16.52
C LYS A 162 -11.81 -9.17 -16.50
N GLU A 163 -10.55 -8.89 -16.88
CA GLU A 163 -9.44 -9.84 -16.72
C GLU A 163 -8.92 -9.90 -15.27
N ARG A 164 -9.30 -8.91 -14.43
CA ARG A 164 -8.91 -8.84 -13.03
C ARG A 164 -9.99 -9.43 -12.14
N ARG A 165 -9.63 -10.48 -11.40
CA ARG A 165 -10.52 -11.11 -10.43
C ARG A 165 -10.63 -10.23 -9.19
N LEU A 166 -11.85 -9.83 -8.85
CA LEU A 166 -12.16 -9.10 -7.63
C LEU A 166 -12.57 -10.06 -6.52
N ILE A 167 -11.77 -10.12 -5.47
CA ILE A 167 -12.10 -10.85 -4.24
C ILE A 167 -12.77 -9.87 -3.28
N PHE A 168 -13.86 -10.26 -2.64
CA PHE A 168 -14.43 -9.47 -1.54
C PHE A 168 -14.76 -10.36 -0.34
N CYS A 169 -14.65 -9.76 0.85
CA CYS A 169 -14.95 -10.44 2.10
C CYS A 169 -16.47 -10.42 2.34
N ASP A 170 -17.06 -11.61 2.45
CA ASP A 170 -18.50 -11.79 2.66
C ASP A 170 -18.74 -12.66 3.89
N GLU A 171 -19.44 -12.07 4.87
CA GLU A 171 -19.83 -12.76 6.11
C GLU A 171 -21.00 -13.74 5.92
N ASP A 172 -21.78 -13.60 4.84
CA ASP A 172 -22.91 -14.48 4.50
C ASP A 172 -22.50 -15.64 3.58
N ALA A 173 -21.22 -16.02 3.60
CA ALA A 173 -20.74 -17.18 2.89
C ALA A 173 -21.17 -18.48 3.60
N SER A 174 -21.54 -19.50 2.82
CA SER A 174 -22.03 -20.80 3.35
C SER A 174 -20.95 -21.65 4.03
N THR A 175 -19.72 -21.15 4.08
CA THR A 175 -18.52 -21.82 4.60
C THR A 175 -17.73 -20.82 5.42
N ASN A 176 -16.92 -21.30 6.36
CA ASN A 176 -15.99 -20.47 7.15
C ASN A 176 -14.56 -20.47 6.59
N ASN A 177 -14.26 -21.29 5.57
CA ASN A 177 -12.92 -21.44 5.02
C ASN A 177 -12.80 -20.72 3.66
N PRO A 178 -11.91 -19.69 3.53
CA PRO A 178 -11.70 -18.99 2.27
C PRO A 178 -10.95 -19.81 1.22
N LEU A 179 -10.15 -20.80 1.64
CA LEU A 179 -9.17 -21.45 0.78
C LEU A 179 -9.77 -22.13 -0.46
N PRO A 180 -10.89 -22.87 -0.38
CA PRO A 180 -11.46 -23.50 -1.58
C PRO A 180 -11.88 -22.48 -2.65
N ALA A 181 -12.47 -21.35 -2.23
CA ALA A 181 -12.88 -20.29 -3.13
C ALA A 181 -11.67 -19.57 -3.75
N LEU A 182 -10.63 -19.31 -2.94
CA LEU A 182 -9.38 -18.73 -3.42
C LEU A 182 -8.66 -19.67 -4.41
N GLN A 183 -8.51 -20.96 -4.10
CA GLN A 183 -7.83 -21.95 -4.97
C GLN A 183 -8.55 -22.18 -6.31
N ALA A 184 -9.85 -21.88 -6.37
CA ALA A 184 -10.64 -21.94 -7.60
C ALA A 184 -10.33 -20.78 -8.56
N VAL A 185 -9.81 -19.65 -8.07
CA VAL A 185 -9.41 -18.49 -8.89
C VAL A 185 -8.26 -18.88 -9.82
N LYS A 186 -8.39 -18.52 -11.10
CA LYS A 186 -7.39 -18.83 -12.14
C LYS A 186 -6.70 -17.58 -12.69
N GLU A 187 -7.34 -16.43 -12.54
CA GLU A 187 -6.79 -15.14 -12.95
C GLU A 187 -5.52 -14.80 -12.15
N LYS A 188 -4.59 -14.11 -12.81
CA LYS A 188 -3.34 -13.64 -12.21
C LYS A 188 -3.40 -12.18 -11.78
N LYS A 189 -4.25 -11.39 -12.45
CA LYS A 189 -4.58 -10.04 -12.04
C LYS A 189 -5.62 -10.11 -10.93
N LEU A 190 -5.26 -9.64 -9.74
CA LEU A 190 -6.10 -9.74 -8.55
C LEU A 190 -6.45 -8.36 -8.00
N ALA A 191 -7.63 -8.27 -7.38
CA ALA A 191 -7.98 -7.18 -6.51
C ALA A 191 -8.67 -7.70 -5.26
N LEU A 192 -8.57 -6.95 -4.17
CA LEU A 192 -9.28 -7.20 -2.93
C LEU A 192 -10.17 -6.00 -2.63
N LEU A 193 -11.45 -6.22 -2.34
CA LEU A 193 -12.38 -5.22 -1.85
C LEU A 193 -12.79 -5.52 -0.40
N VAL A 194 -12.52 -4.55 0.48
CA VAL A 194 -12.91 -4.61 1.90
C VAL A 194 -13.85 -3.46 2.24
N GLY A 195 -15.01 -3.80 2.80
CA GLY A 195 -16.04 -2.86 3.21
C GLY A 195 -15.72 -2.12 4.53
N PRO A 196 -16.57 -1.16 4.93
CA PRO A 196 -16.45 -0.41 6.18
C PRO A 196 -16.89 -1.25 7.38
N GLU A 197 -16.87 -0.69 8.59
CA GLU A 197 -17.35 -1.39 9.79
C GLU A 197 -18.82 -1.84 9.72
N GLY A 198 -19.64 -1.16 8.93
CA GLY A 198 -21.04 -1.53 8.70
C GLY A 198 -21.24 -2.57 7.58
N GLY A 199 -20.16 -3.13 7.04
CA GLY A 199 -20.22 -4.08 5.92
C GLY A 199 -20.76 -3.45 4.63
N PHE A 200 -21.07 -4.32 3.67
CA PHE A 200 -21.79 -3.99 2.44
C PHE A 200 -23.29 -4.08 2.67
N SER A 201 -24.08 -3.25 1.98
CA SER A 201 -25.54 -3.41 1.98
C SER A 201 -25.98 -4.69 1.25
N ASP A 202 -27.23 -5.09 1.44
CA ASP A 202 -27.82 -6.24 0.74
C ASP A 202 -27.77 -6.04 -0.79
N GLU A 203 -28.03 -4.82 -1.25
CA GLU A 203 -27.95 -4.44 -2.65
C GLU A 203 -26.52 -4.54 -3.19
N GLU A 204 -25.54 -4.03 -2.46
CA GLU A 204 -24.12 -4.09 -2.84
C GLU A 204 -23.63 -5.55 -2.92
N ARG A 205 -23.98 -6.38 -1.93
CA ARG A 205 -23.62 -7.81 -1.91
C ARG A 205 -24.27 -8.57 -3.07
N LYS A 206 -25.54 -8.31 -3.34
CA LYS A 206 -26.26 -8.90 -4.48
C LYS A 206 -25.61 -8.51 -5.80
N MET A 207 -25.20 -7.24 -5.93
CA MET A 207 -24.50 -6.75 -7.12
C MET A 207 -23.16 -7.46 -7.31
N LEU A 208 -22.33 -7.55 -6.27
CA LEU A 208 -21.03 -8.23 -6.31
C LEU A 208 -21.17 -9.70 -6.70
N ARG A 209 -22.09 -10.43 -6.06
CA ARG A 209 -22.31 -11.86 -6.33
C ARG A 209 -22.83 -12.13 -7.75
N ALA A 210 -23.47 -11.15 -8.39
CA ALA A 210 -23.97 -11.30 -9.76
C ALA A 210 -22.88 -11.10 -10.83
N LEU A 211 -21.71 -10.58 -10.47
CA LEU A 211 -20.65 -10.26 -11.42
C LEU A 211 -19.72 -11.45 -11.66
N PRO A 212 -19.45 -11.83 -12.92
CA PRO A 212 -18.69 -13.04 -13.25
C PRO A 212 -17.20 -12.96 -12.89
N PHE A 213 -16.68 -11.74 -12.68
CA PHE A 213 -15.29 -11.47 -12.28
C PHE A 213 -15.13 -11.30 -10.76
N VAL A 214 -16.17 -11.58 -9.96
CA VAL A 214 -16.14 -11.46 -8.50
C VAL A 214 -16.09 -12.85 -7.85
N THR A 215 -15.32 -12.98 -6.77
CA THR A 215 -15.34 -14.14 -5.87
C THR A 215 -15.54 -13.67 -4.44
N ALA A 216 -16.61 -14.16 -3.79
CA ALA A 216 -16.86 -13.95 -2.37
C ALA A 216 -16.03 -14.93 -1.54
N ILE A 217 -15.42 -14.45 -0.45
CA ILE A 217 -14.71 -15.31 0.51
C ILE A 217 -15.16 -15.05 1.95
N PRO A 218 -15.34 -16.09 2.79
CA PRO A 218 -15.47 -15.94 4.23
C PRO A 218 -14.12 -15.67 4.89
N LEU A 219 -14.12 -15.12 6.11
CA LEU A 219 -12.91 -14.96 6.94
C LEU A 219 -13.06 -15.64 8.31
N GLY A 220 -13.52 -16.89 8.30
CA GLY A 220 -13.76 -17.66 9.51
C GLY A 220 -15.11 -17.36 10.17
N PRO A 221 -15.40 -18.04 11.30
CA PRO A 221 -16.72 -17.98 11.96
C PRO A 221 -16.92 -16.74 12.85
N ARG A 222 -15.94 -15.85 12.92
CA ARG A 222 -15.96 -14.68 13.81
C ARG A 222 -16.10 -13.43 12.98
N ILE A 223 -16.94 -12.51 13.44
CA ILE A 223 -17.02 -11.17 12.87
C ILE A 223 -15.70 -10.46 13.13
N LEU A 224 -14.95 -10.19 12.07
CA LEU A 224 -13.72 -9.42 12.12
C LEU A 224 -14.06 -7.94 11.95
N ARG A 225 -13.30 -7.08 12.65
CA ARG A 225 -13.33 -5.64 12.35
C ARG A 225 -12.76 -5.42 10.95
N ALA A 226 -13.20 -4.35 10.27
CA ALA A 226 -12.79 -4.06 8.89
C ALA A 226 -11.26 -4.02 8.69
N ASP A 227 -10.51 -3.43 9.63
CA ASP A 227 -9.05 -3.40 9.61
C ASP A 227 -8.42 -4.79 9.73
N THR A 228 -8.95 -5.64 10.61
CA THR A 228 -8.51 -7.02 10.80
C THR A 228 -8.89 -7.90 9.60
N ALA A 229 -10.09 -7.69 9.04
CA ALA A 229 -10.57 -8.39 7.87
C ALA A 229 -9.67 -8.12 6.65
N ALA A 230 -9.24 -6.87 6.46
CA ALA A 230 -8.29 -6.52 5.41
C ALA A 230 -6.96 -7.26 5.54
N VAL A 231 -6.35 -7.24 6.71
CA VAL A 231 -5.07 -7.93 6.95
C VAL A 231 -5.21 -9.44 6.74
N ALA A 232 -6.29 -10.04 7.26
CA ALA A 232 -6.55 -11.47 7.10
C ALA A 232 -6.77 -11.86 5.63
N ALA A 233 -7.54 -11.07 4.89
CA ALA A 233 -7.81 -11.31 3.47
C ALA A 233 -6.55 -11.14 2.62
N LEU A 234 -5.78 -10.06 2.84
CA LEU A 234 -4.49 -9.84 2.16
C LEU A 234 -3.55 -11.02 2.37
N ALA A 235 -3.36 -11.46 3.61
CA ALA A 235 -2.50 -12.59 3.92
C ALA A 235 -2.99 -13.91 3.30
N ALA A 236 -4.30 -14.20 3.39
CA ALA A 236 -4.87 -15.41 2.81
C ALA A 236 -4.77 -15.43 1.28
N MET A 237 -5.05 -14.30 0.63
CA MET A 237 -4.91 -14.16 -0.82
C MET A 237 -3.46 -14.34 -1.25
N GLN A 238 -2.54 -13.62 -0.62
CA GLN A 238 -1.14 -13.66 -1.01
C GLN A 238 -0.54 -15.06 -0.84
N ALA A 239 -0.81 -15.73 0.29
CA ALA A 239 -0.34 -17.10 0.54
C ALA A 239 -0.96 -18.18 -0.35
N THR A 240 -2.10 -17.90 -1.00
CA THR A 240 -2.85 -18.92 -1.77
C THR A 240 -2.75 -18.72 -3.27
N ILE A 241 -2.92 -17.47 -3.74
CA ILE A 241 -3.03 -17.11 -5.16
C ILE A 241 -2.15 -15.94 -5.56
N GLY A 242 -1.46 -15.31 -4.62
CA GLY A 242 -0.57 -14.19 -4.86
C GLY A 242 0.91 -14.59 -4.91
N ASP A 243 1.77 -13.76 -4.35
CA ASP A 243 3.23 -13.83 -4.53
C ASP A 243 4.04 -14.15 -3.26
N TRP A 244 3.39 -14.73 -2.23
CA TRP A 244 4.05 -15.19 -1.00
C TRP A 244 4.63 -16.61 -1.10
#